data_AF-A0A9D7ITW3-F1
#
_entry.id   AF-A0A9D7ITW3-F1
#
_cell.length_a   1.000
_cell.length_b   1.000
_cell.length_c   1.000
_cell.angle_alpha   90.00
_cell.angle_beta   90.00
_cell.angle_gamma   90.00
#
_symmetry.space_group_name_H-M   'P 1'
#
loop_
_entity.id
_entity.type
_entity.pdbx_description
1 polymer ?
#
loop_
_entity_poly.entity_id
_entity_poly.type
_entity_poly.pdbx_seq_one_letter_code
_entity_poly.pdbx_strand_id
1 'polypeptide(L)'
;MELILIATGAFIFGIIIGSFLNVVIHRVPRDESIVYPGSHCASCGHSLRAFDNIPLISYAILGGKCRDCRAAISPAYPLVEFLTGAVFALIVLKGGPGWESLLEMIFASVMLSLVFIDARHHLIPNVITYPAIVFSMAAITLRGGWGQPEPSSFGISIIFQSLDHEFPALRAALIGSAFIALAAPLFRFIDNLDLILFNKYFEWEEMEEEQVIDPKGEIEIDIDSERSQNRVIYSSMIAGLVLAALWAFAVIKFSPADGGPFDDGYNSLLGGAAGAIIGGGLIWTLRALYFYIRGFEGMGLGDVKMMAVIGAFLGWQSMFGVMLLGSILGTAIGVALALRARKGLKTPVPFGACLGLAAIIIMFTSKPLITWYLNSGR
;
A
#
# COMPACT_ATOMS: atom_id res chain seq x y z
N MET A 1 -1.23 23.27 -22.80
CA MET A 1 0.24 23.43 -22.73
C MET A 1 0.71 23.41 -21.28
N GLU A 2 0.13 24.22 -20.40
CA GLU A 2 0.44 24.25 -18.96
C GLU A 2 0.30 22.88 -18.27
N LEU A 3 -0.84 22.19 -18.43
CA LEU A 3 -1.05 20.87 -17.84
C LEU A 3 0.00 19.82 -18.28
N ILE A 4 0.44 19.87 -19.54
CA ILE A 4 1.46 18.96 -20.07
C ILE A 4 2.82 19.25 -19.44
N LEU A 5 3.17 20.53 -19.26
CA LEU A 5 4.40 20.93 -18.59
C LEU A 5 4.42 20.46 -17.13
N ILE A 6 3.29 20.61 -16.42
CA ILE A 6 3.15 20.16 -15.03
C ILE A 6 3.20 18.63 -14.94
N ALA A 7 2.51 17.91 -15.84
CA ALA A 7 2.59 16.44 -15.91
C ALA A 7 4.01 15.96 -16.22
N THR A 8 4.76 16.70 -17.04
CA THR A 8 6.18 16.43 -17.30
C THR A 8 7.02 16.65 -16.03
N GLY A 9 6.76 17.72 -15.28
CA GLY A 9 7.37 17.93 -13.97
C GLY A 9 7.05 16.79 -12.99
N ALA A 10 5.81 16.31 -12.96
CA ALA A 10 5.40 15.17 -12.15
C ALA A 10 6.05 13.86 -12.60
N PHE A 11 6.25 13.65 -13.90
CA PHE A 11 7.03 12.52 -14.42
C PHE A 11 8.48 12.56 -13.91
N ILE A 12 9.15 13.71 -14.02
CA ILE A 12 10.53 13.90 -13.55
C ILE A 12 10.61 13.68 -12.03
N PHE A 13 9.65 14.20 -11.27
CA PHE A 13 9.58 13.96 -9.84
C PHE A 13 9.36 12.47 -9.54
N GLY A 14 8.48 11.80 -10.27
CA GLY A 14 8.17 10.39 -10.12
C GLY A 14 9.35 9.47 -10.44
N ILE A 15 10.20 9.77 -11.43
CA ILE A 15 11.41 8.97 -11.68
C ILE A 15 12.43 9.11 -10.53
N ILE A 16 12.51 10.27 -9.87
CA ILE A 16 13.35 10.49 -8.68
C ILE A 16 12.82 9.66 -7.51
N ILE A 17 11.52 9.72 -7.25
CA ILE A 17 10.88 8.88 -6.23
C ILE A 17 11.04 7.40 -6.57
N GLY A 18 10.88 7.00 -7.83
CA GLY A 18 11.08 5.62 -8.28
C GLY A 18 12.51 5.10 -8.04
N SER A 19 13.52 5.96 -8.14
CA SER A 19 14.90 5.61 -7.77
C SER A 19 15.03 5.31 -6.27
N PHE A 20 14.36 6.09 -5.42
CA PHE A 20 14.25 5.78 -3.99
C PHE A 20 13.43 4.48 -3.76
N LEU A 21 12.36 4.24 -4.50
CA LEU A 21 11.59 3.00 -4.38
C LEU A 21 12.42 1.76 -4.72
N ASN A 22 13.39 1.85 -5.64
CA ASN A 22 14.34 0.75 -5.86
C ASN A 22 15.15 0.39 -4.60
N VAL A 23 15.51 1.39 -3.78
CA VAL A 23 16.17 1.16 -2.48
C VAL A 23 15.20 0.44 -1.53
N VAL A 24 13.96 0.93 -1.43
CA VAL A 24 12.92 0.33 -0.58
C VAL A 24 12.66 -1.13 -0.98
N ILE A 25 12.44 -1.40 -2.27
CA ILE A 25 12.14 -2.73 -2.83
C ILE A 25 13.28 -3.71 -2.56
N HIS A 26 14.54 -3.24 -2.61
CA HIS A 26 15.69 -4.11 -2.42
C HIS A 26 16.00 -4.38 -0.95
N ARG A 27 15.94 -3.34 -0.11
CA ARG A 27 16.46 -3.35 1.26
C ARG A 27 15.44 -3.76 2.32
N VAL A 28 14.19 -3.32 2.19
CA VAL A 28 13.16 -3.60 3.21
C VAL A 28 12.92 -5.11 3.41
N PRO A 29 12.85 -5.95 2.36
CA PRO A 29 12.68 -7.40 2.55
C PRO A 29 13.91 -8.10 3.16
N ARG A 30 15.05 -7.40 3.26
CA ARG A 30 16.31 -7.89 3.84
C ARG A 30 16.61 -7.26 5.20
N ASP A 31 15.67 -6.49 5.74
CA ASP A 31 15.83 -5.71 6.97
C ASP A 31 17.06 -4.78 6.96
N GLU A 32 17.47 -4.34 5.77
CA GLU A 32 18.56 -3.40 5.58
C GLU A 32 18.08 -1.94 5.75
N SER A 33 18.98 -1.09 6.24
CA SER A 33 18.70 0.35 6.37
C SER A 33 18.50 1.03 5.01
N ILE A 34 17.40 1.76 4.88
CA ILE A 34 17.07 2.56 3.69
C ILE A 34 17.83 3.90 3.63
N VAL A 35 18.45 4.33 4.74
CA VAL A 35 19.11 5.64 4.86
C VAL A 35 20.62 5.54 4.63
N TYR A 36 21.25 4.50 5.17
CA TYR A 36 22.71 4.32 5.13
C TYR A 36 23.05 2.83 5.04
N PRO A 37 24.03 2.41 4.20
CA PRO A 37 24.91 3.21 3.34
C PRO A 37 24.22 3.71 2.06
N GLY A 38 24.87 4.64 1.35
CA GLY A 38 24.38 5.15 0.05
C GLY A 38 24.27 4.07 -1.03
N SER A 39 23.75 4.45 -2.21
CA SER A 39 23.62 3.55 -3.36
C SER A 39 24.99 3.06 -3.84
N HIS A 40 25.13 1.75 -4.02
CA HIS A 40 26.37 1.09 -4.39
C HIS A 40 26.09 0.01 -5.45
N CYS A 41 27.13 -0.36 -6.19
CA CYS A 41 27.03 -1.44 -7.15
C CYS A 41 27.00 -2.79 -6.44
N ALA A 42 26.01 -3.65 -6.75
CA ALA A 42 25.88 -4.98 -6.16
C ALA A 42 27.04 -5.94 -6.50
N SER A 43 27.80 -5.68 -7.58
CA SER A 43 28.91 -6.55 -7.99
C SER A 43 30.26 -6.11 -7.46
N CYS A 44 30.58 -4.81 -7.51
CA CYS A 44 31.90 -4.31 -7.08
C CYS A 44 31.90 -3.57 -5.75
N GLY A 45 30.73 -3.32 -5.14
CA GLY A 45 30.61 -2.62 -3.86
C GLY A 45 30.98 -1.13 -3.90
N HIS A 46 31.42 -0.58 -5.04
CA HIS A 46 31.77 0.82 -5.13
C HIS A 46 30.53 1.72 -4.99
N SER A 47 30.69 2.81 -4.25
CA SER A 47 29.65 3.84 -4.10
C SER A 47 29.37 4.50 -5.44
N LEU A 48 28.10 4.63 -5.80
CA LEU A 48 27.71 5.31 -7.03
C LEU A 48 27.95 6.82 -6.91
N ARG A 49 28.47 7.42 -7.99
CA ARG A 49 28.61 8.89 -8.10
C ARG A 49 27.25 9.51 -8.35
N ALA A 50 27.06 10.78 -7.99
CA ALA A 50 25.78 11.47 -8.18
C ALA A 50 25.24 11.38 -9.63
N PHE A 51 26.11 11.51 -10.63
CA PHE A 51 25.72 11.42 -12.05
C PHE A 51 25.45 9.98 -12.53
N ASP A 52 25.90 8.96 -11.81
CA ASP A 52 25.56 7.56 -12.08
C ASP A 52 24.22 7.16 -11.42
N ASN A 53 23.67 8.04 -10.58
CA ASN A 53 22.40 7.87 -9.87
C ASN A 53 21.26 8.71 -10.48
N ILE A 54 21.42 9.23 -11.71
CA ILE A 54 20.35 9.96 -12.40
C ILE A 54 19.37 8.94 -13.00
N PRO A 55 18.10 8.90 -12.55
CA PRO A 55 17.13 7.87 -12.96
C PRO A 55 16.94 7.85 -14.48
N LEU A 56 16.81 6.65 -15.06
CA LEU A 56 16.69 6.34 -16.50
C LEU A 56 17.89 6.77 -17.37
N ILE A 57 18.40 7.99 -17.20
CA ILE A 57 19.44 8.60 -18.03
C ILE A 57 20.77 7.88 -17.82
N SER A 58 21.19 7.65 -16.57
CA SER A 58 22.45 6.95 -16.29
C SER A 58 22.44 5.53 -16.84
N TYR A 59 21.31 4.82 -16.70
CA TYR A 59 21.14 3.47 -17.24
C TYR A 59 21.24 3.45 -18.79
N ALA A 60 20.59 4.40 -19.46
CA ALA A 60 20.61 4.51 -20.92
C ALA A 60 22.02 4.84 -21.45
N ILE A 61 22.71 5.80 -20.84
CA ILE A 61 24.07 6.21 -21.24
C ILE A 61 25.09 5.08 -21.02
N LEU A 62 24.98 4.35 -19.91
CA LEU A 62 25.88 3.25 -19.58
C LEU A 62 25.55 1.94 -20.31
N GLY A 63 24.44 1.90 -21.07
CA GLY A 63 23.98 0.69 -21.77
C GLY A 63 23.62 -0.44 -20.81
N GLY A 64 23.05 -0.11 -19.64
CA GLY A 64 22.67 -1.08 -18.61
C GLY A 64 23.83 -1.80 -17.95
N LYS A 65 25.02 -1.19 -17.90
CA LYS A 65 26.23 -1.75 -17.25
C LYS A 65 26.79 -0.81 -16.21
N CYS A 66 27.41 -1.34 -15.16
CA CYS A 66 28.17 -0.53 -14.22
C CYS A 66 29.34 0.17 -14.93
N ARG A 67 29.62 1.42 -14.56
CA ARG A 67 30.72 2.21 -15.11
C ARG A 67 32.09 1.57 -14.84
N ASP A 68 32.32 1.11 -13.61
CA ASP A 68 33.62 0.62 -13.17
C ASP A 68 33.82 -0.86 -13.48
N CYS A 69 32.89 -1.73 -13.06
CA CYS A 69 33.03 -3.18 -13.21
C CYS A 69 32.36 -3.77 -14.46
N ARG A 70 31.62 -2.98 -15.25
CA ARG A 70 30.87 -3.41 -16.45
C ARG A 70 29.81 -4.51 -16.21
N ALA A 71 29.54 -4.88 -14.96
CA ALA A 71 28.49 -5.83 -14.61
C ALA A 71 27.12 -5.32 -15.09
N ALA A 72 26.27 -6.23 -15.55
CA ALA A 72 24.93 -5.89 -16.03
C ALA A 72 24.05 -5.42 -14.88
N ILE A 73 23.34 -4.32 -15.08
CA ILE A 73 22.36 -3.77 -14.15
C ILE A 73 21.00 -4.35 -14.53
N SER A 74 20.22 -4.82 -13.55
CA SER A 74 18.90 -5.40 -13.81
C SER A 74 17.95 -4.37 -14.44
N PRO A 75 17.20 -4.73 -15.51
CA PRO A 75 16.24 -3.84 -16.16
C PRO A 75 15.06 -3.48 -15.25
N ALA A 76 14.88 -4.18 -14.13
CA ALA A 76 13.82 -3.87 -13.19
C ALA A 76 14.03 -2.51 -12.51
N TYR A 77 15.27 -2.00 -12.40
CA TYR A 77 15.57 -0.68 -11.84
C TYR A 77 14.98 0.46 -12.69
N PRO A 78 15.36 0.60 -13.98
CA PRO A 78 14.75 1.63 -14.84
C PRO A 78 13.26 1.39 -15.07
N LEU A 79 12.76 0.15 -14.97
CA LEU A 79 11.33 -0.11 -15.06
C LEU A 79 10.55 0.52 -13.89
N VAL A 80 11.01 0.34 -12.64
CA VAL A 80 10.38 0.96 -11.46
C VAL A 80 10.40 2.48 -11.56
N GLU A 81 11.54 3.06 -11.99
CA GLU A 81 11.69 4.49 -12.20
C GLU A 81 10.67 5.01 -13.22
N PHE A 82 10.62 4.39 -14.40
CA PHE A 82 9.72 4.77 -15.47
C PHE A 82 8.25 4.62 -15.07
N LEU A 83 7.87 3.50 -14.46
CA LEU A 83 6.49 3.25 -14.04
C LEU A 83 6.05 4.26 -12.98
N THR A 84 6.92 4.60 -12.01
CA THR A 84 6.61 5.61 -10.99
C THR A 84 6.42 6.98 -11.64
N GLY A 85 7.32 7.39 -12.53
CA GLY A 85 7.18 8.61 -13.33
C GLY A 85 5.89 8.65 -14.15
N ALA A 86 5.58 7.56 -14.85
CA ALA A 86 4.38 7.45 -15.68
C ALA A 86 3.10 7.54 -14.85
N VAL A 87 3.03 6.83 -13.71
CA VAL A 87 1.87 6.88 -12.81
C VAL A 87 1.68 8.29 -12.24
N PHE A 88 2.75 8.99 -11.85
CA PHE A 88 2.66 10.37 -11.35
C PHE A 88 2.17 11.35 -12.42
N ALA A 89 2.68 11.22 -13.65
CA ALA A 89 2.20 12.02 -14.77
C ALA A 89 0.71 11.76 -15.04
N LEU A 90 0.29 10.49 -15.04
CA LEU A 90 -1.12 10.11 -15.23
C LEU A 90 -2.04 10.64 -14.13
N ILE A 91 -1.58 10.67 -12.87
CA ILE A 91 -2.32 11.26 -11.75
C ILE A 91 -2.58 12.75 -12.01
N VAL A 92 -1.56 13.50 -12.41
CA VAL A 92 -1.70 14.92 -12.75
C VAL A 92 -2.58 15.13 -13.98
N LEU A 93 -2.49 14.26 -14.99
CA LEU A 93 -3.34 14.35 -16.18
C LEU A 93 -4.82 14.02 -15.86
N LYS A 94 -5.08 13.15 -14.88
CA LYS A 94 -6.43 12.76 -14.42
C LYS A 94 -7.09 13.89 -13.63
N GLY A 95 -6.41 14.37 -12.58
CA GLY A 95 -7.00 15.25 -11.55
C GLY A 95 -6.48 16.69 -11.55
N GLY A 96 -5.46 16.98 -12.37
CA GLY A 96 -4.73 18.26 -12.32
C GLY A 96 -3.67 18.30 -11.21
N PRO A 97 -2.88 19.38 -11.14
CA PRO A 97 -2.01 19.65 -10.00
C PRO A 97 -2.85 20.04 -8.77
N GLY A 98 -2.75 19.25 -7.72
CA GLY A 98 -3.46 19.51 -6.46
C GLY A 98 -2.89 18.68 -5.32
N TRP A 99 -3.34 18.97 -4.11
CA TRP A 99 -2.94 18.19 -2.93
C TRP A 99 -3.56 16.78 -2.94
N GLU A 100 -4.71 16.58 -3.60
CA GLU A 100 -5.27 15.24 -3.82
C GLU A 100 -4.33 14.37 -4.67
N SER A 101 -3.80 14.95 -5.75
CA SER A 101 -2.80 14.30 -6.61
C SER A 101 -1.55 13.90 -5.83
N LEU A 102 -1.13 14.70 -4.83
CA LEU A 102 -0.03 14.33 -3.94
C LEU A 102 -0.37 13.09 -3.08
N LEU A 103 -1.60 12.99 -2.56
CA LEU A 103 -2.03 11.82 -1.79
C LEU A 103 -2.10 10.57 -2.68
N GLU A 104 -2.61 10.69 -3.90
CA GLU A 104 -2.61 9.60 -4.89
C GLU A 104 -1.18 9.17 -5.27
N MET A 105 -0.24 10.11 -5.39
CA MET A 105 1.18 9.82 -5.66
C MET A 105 1.84 9.04 -4.52
N ILE A 106 1.56 9.40 -3.26
CA ILE A 106 2.06 8.67 -2.09
C ILE A 106 1.47 7.25 -2.08
N PHE A 107 0.14 7.13 -2.25
CA PHE A 107 -0.52 5.82 -2.31
C PHE A 107 0.02 4.94 -3.44
N ALA A 108 0.18 5.51 -4.64
CA ALA A 108 0.76 4.81 -5.78
C ALA A 108 2.20 4.38 -5.53
N SER A 109 3.00 5.18 -4.83
CA SER A 109 4.38 4.81 -4.46
C SER A 109 4.40 3.61 -3.51
N VAL A 110 3.51 3.59 -2.51
CA VAL A 110 3.34 2.45 -1.60
C VAL A 110 2.90 1.21 -2.40
N MET A 111 1.86 1.32 -3.23
CA MET A 111 1.36 0.19 -4.03
C MET A 111 2.44 -0.34 -4.98
N LEU A 112 3.15 0.52 -5.71
CA LEU A 112 4.25 0.10 -6.58
C LEU A 112 5.35 -0.61 -5.79
N SER A 113 5.75 -0.09 -4.63
CA SER A 113 6.75 -0.75 -3.78
C SER A 113 6.31 -2.16 -3.36
N LEU A 114 5.07 -2.30 -2.88
CA LEU A 114 4.51 -3.59 -2.48
C LEU A 114 4.36 -4.56 -3.66
N VAL A 115 3.95 -4.07 -4.83
CA VAL A 115 3.83 -4.88 -6.06
C VAL A 115 5.18 -5.48 -6.44
N PHE A 116 6.25 -4.68 -6.44
CA PHE A 116 7.57 -5.16 -6.83
C PHE A 116 8.23 -6.03 -5.76
N ILE A 117 7.94 -5.78 -4.47
CA ILE A 117 8.41 -6.65 -3.38
C ILE A 117 7.69 -8.00 -3.48
N ASP A 118 6.36 -8.01 -3.56
CA ASP A 118 5.58 -9.25 -3.66
C ASP A 118 5.93 -10.06 -4.91
N ALA A 119 6.09 -9.39 -6.06
CA ALA A 119 6.47 -10.07 -7.31
C ALA A 119 7.85 -10.74 -7.27
N ARG A 120 8.75 -10.33 -6.37
CA ARG A 120 10.10 -10.90 -6.25
C ARG A 120 10.27 -11.81 -5.04
N HIS A 121 9.58 -11.50 -3.95
CA HIS A 121 9.81 -12.07 -2.63
C HIS A 121 8.55 -12.76 -2.05
N HIS A 122 7.39 -12.64 -2.70
CA HIS A 122 6.11 -13.17 -2.19
C HIS A 122 5.79 -12.73 -0.75
N LEU A 123 6.25 -11.52 -0.39
CA LEU A 123 6.17 -10.95 0.95
C LEU A 123 5.55 -9.57 0.89
N ILE A 124 4.74 -9.23 1.88
CA ILE A 124 4.19 -7.89 2.07
C ILE A 124 4.66 -7.38 3.45
N PRO A 125 5.70 -6.52 3.50
CA PRO A 125 6.32 -6.11 4.76
C PRO A 125 5.41 -5.24 5.64
N ASN A 126 5.32 -5.60 6.92
CA ASN A 126 4.57 -4.83 7.93
C ASN A 126 5.11 -3.39 8.10
N VAL A 127 6.43 -3.22 7.93
CA VAL A 127 7.11 -1.92 7.94
C VAL A 127 6.51 -0.94 6.93
N ILE A 128 5.91 -1.42 5.85
CA ILE A 128 5.24 -0.58 4.83
C ILE A 128 3.73 -0.51 5.08
N THR A 129 3.06 -1.64 5.36
CA THR A 129 1.60 -1.69 5.47
C THR A 129 1.03 -0.94 6.68
N TYR A 130 1.75 -0.91 7.81
CA TYR A 130 1.30 -0.20 9.01
C TYR A 130 1.30 1.33 8.85
N PRO A 131 2.40 1.96 8.39
CA PRO A 131 2.34 3.37 8.01
C PRO A 131 1.30 3.64 6.92
N ALA A 132 1.15 2.72 5.96
CA ALA A 132 0.20 2.88 4.86
C ALA A 132 -1.26 2.90 5.33
N ILE A 133 -1.69 2.07 6.29
CA ILE A 133 -3.08 2.11 6.77
C ILE A 133 -3.39 3.42 7.51
N VAL A 134 -2.45 3.92 8.31
CA VAL A 134 -2.58 5.21 9.01
C VAL A 134 -2.66 6.34 7.98
N PHE A 135 -1.78 6.31 6.98
CA PHE A 135 -1.81 7.27 5.87
C PHE A 135 -3.14 7.19 5.10
N SER A 136 -3.63 6.00 4.76
CA SER A 136 -4.87 5.83 4.00
C SER A 136 -6.08 6.40 4.74
N MET A 137 -6.18 6.16 6.05
CA MET A 137 -7.22 6.74 6.91
C MET A 137 -7.14 8.26 6.97
N ALA A 138 -5.95 8.83 7.14
CA ALA A 138 -5.78 10.27 7.11
C ALA A 138 -6.13 10.85 5.73
N ALA A 139 -5.68 10.21 4.65
CA ALA A 139 -5.86 10.68 3.28
C ALA A 139 -7.33 10.64 2.81
N ILE A 140 -8.10 9.61 3.18
CA ILE A 140 -9.53 9.57 2.86
C ILE A 140 -10.33 10.61 3.65
N THR A 141 -9.97 10.85 4.91
CA THR A 141 -10.58 11.88 5.75
C THR A 141 -10.34 13.28 5.18
N LEU A 142 -9.09 13.56 4.80
CA LEU A 142 -8.73 14.85 4.20
C LEU A 142 -9.45 15.08 2.88
N ARG A 143 -9.47 14.08 1.98
CA ARG A 143 -10.19 14.13 0.69
C ARG A 143 -11.68 14.33 0.84
N GLY A 144 -12.30 13.66 1.79
CA GLY A 144 -13.71 13.84 2.09
C GLY A 144 -14.06 15.26 2.51
N GLY A 145 -13.26 15.84 3.41
CA GLY A 145 -13.60 17.13 4.01
C GLY A 145 -13.23 18.36 3.18
N TRP A 146 -12.06 18.35 2.54
CA TRP A 146 -11.55 19.52 1.82
C TRP A 146 -11.35 19.29 0.32
N GLY A 147 -11.62 18.07 -0.14
CA GLY A 147 -11.54 17.68 -1.54
C GLY A 147 -12.90 17.55 -2.20
N GLN A 148 -12.95 16.79 -3.28
CA GLN A 148 -14.23 16.35 -3.83
C GLN A 148 -14.70 15.11 -3.05
N PRO A 149 -15.80 15.19 -2.27
CA PRO A 149 -16.32 14.02 -1.58
C PRO A 149 -16.71 12.96 -2.62
N GLU A 150 -16.01 11.82 -2.59
CA GLU A 150 -16.40 10.65 -3.37
C GLU A 150 -17.81 10.24 -2.92
N PRO A 151 -18.79 10.12 -3.84
CA PRO A 151 -20.16 9.80 -3.46
C PRO A 151 -20.19 8.41 -2.84
N SER A 152 -20.22 8.37 -1.50
CA SER A 152 -20.46 7.16 -0.72
C SER A 152 -21.90 6.71 -0.98
N SER A 153 -22.11 5.97 -2.08
CA SER A 153 -23.41 5.39 -2.45
C SER A 153 -23.97 4.40 -1.40
N PHE A 154 -23.17 4.02 -0.41
CA PHE A 154 -23.67 3.48 0.86
C PHE A 154 -23.77 4.60 1.87
N GLY A 155 -25.01 4.96 2.20
CA GLY A 155 -25.29 5.63 3.46
C GLY A 155 -25.02 4.64 4.61
N ILE A 156 -23.76 4.46 5.02
CA ILE A 156 -23.49 4.00 6.40
C ILE A 156 -24.08 5.02 7.39
N SER A 157 -24.28 6.26 6.93
CA SER A 157 -25.14 7.25 7.57
C SER A 157 -26.53 6.71 7.92
N ILE A 158 -27.08 5.67 7.28
CA ILE A 158 -28.37 5.04 7.67
C ILE A 158 -28.21 4.22 8.97
N ILE A 159 -27.07 3.56 9.18
CA ILE A 159 -26.79 2.79 10.40
C ILE A 159 -26.55 3.73 11.59
N PHE A 160 -25.93 4.89 11.34
CA PHE A 160 -25.60 5.88 12.35
C PHE A 160 -26.54 7.10 12.38
N GLN A 161 -27.58 7.14 11.53
CA GLN A 161 -28.56 8.24 11.43
C GLN A 161 -29.35 8.44 12.72
N SER A 162 -29.48 7.37 13.51
CA SER A 162 -30.19 7.38 14.79
C SER A 162 -29.42 8.10 15.91
N LEU A 163 -28.22 8.62 15.64
CA LEU A 163 -27.44 9.43 16.57
C LEU A 163 -27.46 10.92 16.18
N ASP A 164 -28.59 11.49 15.78
CA ASP A 164 -28.70 12.95 15.63
C ASP A 164 -29.39 13.60 16.83
N HIS A 165 -28.59 14.43 17.52
CA HIS A 165 -28.89 15.78 17.99
C HIS A 165 -27.90 16.17 19.11
N GLU A 166 -27.33 17.37 18.95
CA GLU A 166 -26.70 18.24 19.95
C GLU A 166 -25.19 18.55 19.89
N PHE A 167 -24.29 17.76 19.27
CA PHE A 167 -22.87 18.18 19.20
C PHE A 167 -22.09 17.66 17.97
N PRO A 168 -22.20 18.29 16.77
CA PRO A 168 -21.59 17.78 15.54
C PRO A 168 -20.04 17.79 15.58
N ALA A 169 -19.44 18.93 15.90
CA ALA A 169 -17.98 19.08 15.90
C ALA A 169 -17.29 18.22 16.97
N LEU A 170 -17.84 18.13 18.19
CA LEU A 170 -17.22 17.34 19.26
C LEU A 170 -17.26 15.84 18.97
N ARG A 171 -18.33 15.34 18.33
CA ARG A 171 -18.43 13.94 17.92
C ARG A 171 -17.45 13.61 16.79
N ALA A 172 -17.39 14.47 15.76
CA ALA A 172 -16.43 14.32 14.67
C ALA A 172 -14.97 14.36 15.18
N ALA A 173 -14.68 15.20 16.18
CA ALA A 173 -13.39 15.23 16.86
C ALA A 173 -13.11 13.91 17.60
N LEU A 174 -13.97 13.51 18.54
CA LEU A 174 -13.71 12.34 19.38
C LEU A 174 -13.67 11.02 18.59
N ILE A 175 -14.67 10.78 17.74
CA ILE A 175 -14.77 9.54 16.98
C ILE A 175 -13.70 9.52 15.89
N GLY A 176 -13.50 10.63 15.17
CA GLY A 176 -12.49 10.70 14.12
C GLY A 176 -11.07 10.48 14.67
N SER A 177 -10.74 11.12 15.79
CA SER A 177 -9.48 10.89 16.48
C SER A 177 -9.33 9.45 16.97
N ALA A 178 -10.40 8.82 17.47
CA ALA A 178 -10.35 7.42 17.88
C ALA A 178 -10.02 6.48 16.72
N PHE A 179 -10.67 6.62 15.56
CA PHE A 179 -10.38 5.79 14.38
C PHE A 179 -8.93 5.97 13.88
N ILE A 180 -8.44 7.21 13.79
CA ILE A 180 -7.07 7.48 13.33
C ILE A 180 -6.04 6.92 14.33
N ALA A 181 -6.28 7.09 15.63
CA ALA A 181 -5.40 6.58 16.69
C ALA A 181 -5.39 5.05 16.76
N LEU A 182 -6.54 4.41 16.56
CA LEU A 182 -6.71 2.96 16.69
C LEU A 182 -6.38 2.18 15.41
N ALA A 183 -6.18 2.84 14.27
CA ALA A 183 -5.90 2.18 13.00
C ALA A 183 -4.72 1.20 13.08
N ALA A 184 -3.52 1.66 13.49
CA ALA A 184 -2.34 0.81 13.62
C ALA A 184 -2.44 -0.22 14.77
N PRO A 185 -2.91 0.13 15.98
CA PRO A 185 -3.14 -0.85 17.06
C PRO A 185 -4.12 -1.97 16.70
N LEU A 186 -5.23 -1.65 16.02
CA LEU A 186 -6.21 -2.66 15.60
C LEU A 186 -5.63 -3.58 14.54
N PHE A 187 -4.83 -3.04 13.62
CA PHE A 187 -4.13 -3.84 12.62
C PHE A 187 -3.15 -4.83 13.26
N ARG A 188 -2.44 -4.40 14.32
CA ARG A 188 -1.61 -5.31 15.13
C ARG A 188 -2.41 -6.35 15.89
N PHE A 189 -3.56 -5.97 16.40
CA PHE A 189 -4.43 -6.93 17.06
C PHE A 189 -4.90 -8.02 16.08
N ILE A 190 -5.21 -7.68 14.84
CA ILE A 190 -5.52 -8.65 13.78
C ILE A 190 -4.34 -9.60 13.55
N ASP A 191 -3.11 -9.08 13.48
CA ASP A 191 -1.91 -9.92 13.33
C ASP A 191 -1.78 -10.94 14.45
N ASN A 192 -1.92 -10.48 15.70
CA ASN A 192 -1.83 -11.34 16.87
C ASN A 192 -2.98 -12.36 16.92
N LEU A 193 -4.19 -11.96 16.54
CA LEU A 193 -5.34 -12.87 16.46
C LEU A 193 -5.13 -13.94 15.40
N ASP A 194 -4.65 -13.57 14.22
CA ASP A 194 -4.37 -14.50 13.13
C ASP A 194 -3.28 -15.49 13.55
N LEU A 195 -2.21 -15.02 14.19
CA LEU A 195 -1.22 -15.88 14.83
C LEU A 195 -1.87 -16.83 15.82
N ILE A 196 -2.71 -16.38 16.75
CA ILE A 196 -3.36 -17.25 17.74
C ILE A 196 -4.27 -18.30 17.08
N LEU A 197 -5.03 -17.91 16.05
CA LEU A 197 -6.01 -18.78 15.39
C LEU A 197 -5.36 -19.84 14.49
N PHE A 198 -4.26 -19.48 13.83
CA PHE A 198 -3.61 -20.33 12.83
C PHE A 198 -2.22 -20.84 13.26
N ASN A 199 -1.78 -20.55 14.50
CA ASN A 199 -0.44 -20.80 15.06
C ASN A 199 0.08 -22.24 15.00
N LYS A 200 -0.75 -23.20 14.62
CA LYS A 200 -0.45 -24.62 14.85
C LYS A 200 0.05 -25.38 13.63
N TYR A 201 0.12 -24.76 12.44
CA TYR A 201 0.40 -25.51 11.19
C TYR A 201 1.31 -24.80 10.19
N PHE A 202 2.02 -23.73 10.57
CA PHE A 202 3.07 -23.07 9.78
C PHE A 202 4.39 -23.88 9.66
N GLU A 203 4.35 -25.21 9.84
CA GLU A 203 5.52 -26.10 9.71
C GLU A 203 5.76 -26.58 8.26
N TRP A 204 5.05 -26.03 7.25
CA TRP A 204 5.22 -26.44 5.86
C TRP A 204 5.97 -25.40 5.01
N GLU A 205 7.20 -25.12 5.41
CA GLU A 205 8.38 -24.99 4.53
C GLU A 205 9.66 -24.90 5.39
N GLU A 206 9.90 -25.87 6.29
CA GLU A 206 11.27 -26.19 6.77
C GLU A 206 12.14 -26.81 5.66
N MET A 207 12.04 -26.30 4.43
CA MET A 207 12.98 -26.62 3.36
C MET A 207 13.66 -25.33 2.92
N GLU A 208 14.85 -25.13 3.49
CA GLU A 208 15.90 -24.18 3.09
C GLU A 208 15.85 -22.76 3.66
N GLU A 209 15.28 -22.53 4.85
CA GLU A 209 15.93 -21.52 5.71
C GLU A 209 17.24 -22.12 6.20
N GLU A 210 18.32 -21.65 5.57
CA GLU A 210 19.69 -21.83 6.02
C GLU A 210 19.76 -21.28 7.44
N GLN A 211 19.42 -22.12 8.44
CA GLN A 211 19.57 -21.80 9.85
C GLN A 211 21.02 -21.40 10.02
N VAL A 212 21.25 -20.10 10.29
CA VAL A 212 22.56 -19.59 10.66
C VAL A 212 22.83 -20.12 12.06
N ILE A 213 23.30 -21.36 12.11
CA ILE A 213 23.75 -22.02 13.32
C ILE A 213 25.09 -21.37 13.65
N ASP A 214 25.16 -20.64 14.77
CA ASP A 214 26.44 -20.20 15.36
C ASP A 214 27.37 -21.43 15.43
N PRO A 215 28.70 -21.32 15.21
CA PRO A 215 29.65 -22.42 15.46
C PRO A 215 29.47 -23.16 16.81
N LYS A 216 28.69 -22.64 17.76
CA LYS A 216 28.26 -23.28 19.02
C LYS A 216 26.98 -24.14 18.97
N GLY A 217 26.26 -24.20 17.86
CA GLY A 217 25.02 -24.99 17.75
C GLY A 217 23.76 -24.31 18.29
N GLU A 218 23.80 -23.00 18.54
CA GLU A 218 22.64 -22.21 18.98
C GLU A 218 21.94 -21.58 17.78
N ILE A 219 20.61 -21.56 17.79
CA ILE A 219 19.79 -20.86 16.78
C ILE A 219 19.93 -19.37 17.07
N GLU A 220 20.69 -18.64 16.24
CA GLU A 220 20.80 -17.20 16.33
C GLU A 220 19.51 -16.57 15.78
N ILE A 221 18.56 -16.26 16.66
CA ILE A 221 17.41 -15.44 16.31
C ILE A 221 17.92 -14.03 16.09
N ASP A 222 17.75 -13.48 14.89
CA ASP A 222 18.14 -12.10 14.57
C ASP A 222 17.23 -11.09 15.31
N ILE A 223 17.63 -10.76 16.54
CA ILE A 223 16.92 -9.85 17.44
C ILE A 223 16.91 -8.41 16.89
N ASP A 224 17.91 -8.04 16.09
CA ASP A 224 18.08 -6.67 15.62
C ASP A 224 17.11 -6.32 14.48
N SER A 225 16.86 -7.25 13.54
CA SER A 225 15.83 -7.07 12.50
C SER A 225 14.44 -6.98 13.11
N GLU A 226 14.07 -7.88 14.02
CA GLU A 226 12.77 -7.86 14.71
C GLU A 226 12.55 -6.53 15.46
N ARG A 227 13.58 -6.05 16.15
CA ARG A 227 13.54 -4.76 16.87
C ARG A 227 13.37 -3.59 15.91
N SER A 228 13.98 -3.64 14.73
CA SER A 228 13.89 -2.58 13.72
C SER A 228 12.46 -2.49 13.14
N GLN A 229 11.86 -3.63 12.79
CA GLN A 229 10.50 -3.69 12.26
C GLN A 229 9.49 -3.21 13.32
N ASN A 230 9.62 -3.70 14.55
CA ASN A 230 8.79 -3.28 15.66
C ASN A 230 8.88 -1.77 15.92
N ARG A 231 10.07 -1.16 15.78
CA ARG A 231 10.25 0.29 15.93
C ARG A 231 9.38 1.07 14.94
N VAL A 232 9.32 0.64 13.67
CA VAL A 232 8.50 1.30 12.65
C VAL A 232 7.02 1.14 12.98
N ILE A 233 6.60 -0.06 13.38
CA ILE A 233 5.22 -0.33 13.82
C ILE A 233 4.83 0.59 14.97
N TYR A 234 5.64 0.67 16.04
CA TYR A 234 5.38 1.58 17.16
C TYR A 234 5.39 3.06 16.73
N SER A 235 6.30 3.46 15.84
CA SER A 235 6.30 4.85 15.33
C SER A 235 5.03 5.17 14.55
N SER A 236 4.44 4.21 13.82
CA SER A 236 3.17 4.42 13.11
C SER A 236 2.00 4.61 14.08
N MET A 237 2.02 3.92 15.23
CA MET A 237 1.03 4.12 16.30
C MET A 237 1.14 5.52 16.91
N ILE A 238 2.37 5.97 17.19
CA ILE A 238 2.63 7.34 17.67
C ILE A 238 2.18 8.36 16.63
N ALA A 239 2.51 8.15 15.36
CA ALA A 239 2.05 9.03 14.27
C ALA A 239 0.53 9.09 14.18
N GLY A 240 -0.16 7.95 14.34
CA GLY A 240 -1.62 7.88 14.43
C GLY A 240 -2.17 8.72 15.59
N LEU A 241 -1.58 8.63 16.79
CA LEU A 241 -1.97 9.46 17.93
C LEU A 241 -1.75 10.95 17.68
N VAL A 242 -0.63 11.33 17.06
CA VAL A 242 -0.34 12.73 16.71
C VAL A 242 -1.35 13.24 15.69
N LEU A 243 -1.62 12.49 14.61
CA LEU A 243 -2.61 12.85 13.61
C LEU A 243 -4.02 12.94 14.21
N ALA A 244 -4.37 12.03 15.12
CA ALA A 244 -5.63 12.08 15.87
C ALA A 244 -5.74 13.34 16.74
N ALA A 245 -4.67 13.73 17.43
CA ALA A 245 -4.65 14.96 18.23
C ALA A 245 -4.76 16.22 17.35
N LEU A 246 -4.05 16.24 16.22
CA LEU A 246 -4.14 17.32 15.22
C LEU A 246 -5.55 17.42 14.63
N TRP A 247 -6.20 16.27 14.36
CA TRP A 247 -7.58 16.20 13.91
C TRP A 247 -8.53 16.81 14.95
N ALA A 248 -8.48 16.35 16.20
CA ALA A 248 -9.33 16.89 17.28
C ALA A 248 -9.14 18.39 17.44
N PHE A 249 -7.88 18.86 17.45
CA PHE A 249 -7.57 20.29 17.54
C PHE A 249 -8.15 21.07 16.35
N ALA A 250 -7.99 20.55 15.13
CA ALA A 250 -8.50 21.19 13.92
C ALA A 250 -10.02 21.32 13.96
N VAL A 251 -10.72 20.24 14.31
CA VAL A 251 -12.19 20.23 14.41
C VAL A 251 -12.66 21.20 15.49
N ILE A 252 -12.10 21.16 16.71
CA ILE A 252 -12.55 22.02 17.82
C ILE A 252 -12.32 23.50 17.51
N LYS A 253 -11.21 23.85 16.84
CA LYS A 253 -10.81 25.25 16.65
C LYS A 253 -11.31 25.86 15.34
N PHE A 254 -11.54 25.05 14.31
CA PHE A 254 -11.85 25.53 12.96
C PHE A 254 -13.18 24.98 12.40
N SER A 255 -13.90 24.10 13.11
CA SER A 255 -15.21 23.65 12.64
C SER A 255 -16.16 24.84 12.52
N PRO A 256 -16.67 25.12 11.30
CA PRO A 256 -17.72 26.12 11.14
C PRO A 256 -19.01 25.63 11.82
N ALA A 257 -19.92 26.56 12.09
CA ALA A 257 -21.14 26.28 12.86
C ALA A 257 -22.10 25.28 12.16
N ASP A 258 -21.93 25.12 10.85
CA ASP A 258 -22.65 24.18 9.97
C ASP A 258 -21.90 22.85 9.75
N GLY A 259 -20.67 22.69 10.24
CA GLY A 259 -19.95 21.40 10.29
C GLY A 259 -19.44 20.83 8.95
N GLY A 260 -19.89 21.36 7.80
CA GLY A 260 -19.78 20.74 6.47
C GLY A 260 -18.48 19.97 6.17
N PRO A 261 -17.30 20.62 6.05
CA PRO A 261 -16.04 19.94 5.74
C PRO A 261 -15.64 18.86 6.75
N PHE A 262 -15.95 19.05 8.02
CA PHE A 262 -15.57 18.09 9.06
C PHE A 262 -16.53 16.91 9.12
N ASP A 263 -17.82 17.14 8.84
CA ASP A 263 -18.83 16.10 8.71
C ASP A 263 -18.58 15.23 7.47
N ASP A 264 -18.21 15.84 6.33
CA ASP A 264 -17.83 15.12 5.11
C ASP A 264 -16.54 14.32 5.30
N GLY A 265 -15.56 14.88 6.01
CA GLY A 265 -14.34 14.18 6.41
C GLY A 265 -14.64 12.99 7.33
N TYR A 266 -15.54 13.17 8.31
CA TYR A 266 -16.01 12.10 9.20
C TYR A 266 -16.72 10.98 8.45
N ASN A 267 -17.66 11.32 7.55
CA ASN A 267 -18.38 10.35 6.74
C ASN A 267 -17.42 9.56 5.83
N SER A 268 -16.41 10.23 5.30
CA SER A 268 -15.36 9.62 4.48
C SER A 268 -14.43 8.71 5.29
N LEU A 269 -14.12 9.08 6.55
CA LEU A 269 -13.38 8.23 7.47
C LEU A 269 -14.15 6.95 7.81
N LEU A 270 -15.46 7.04 8.06
CA LEU A 270 -16.32 5.86 8.24
C LEU A 270 -16.35 4.99 6.98
N GLY A 271 -16.47 5.61 5.80
CA GLY A 271 -16.43 4.91 4.52
C GLY A 271 -15.10 4.19 4.28
N GLY A 272 -13.99 4.80 4.66
CA GLY A 272 -12.66 4.20 4.60
C GLY A 272 -12.45 3.09 5.62
N ALA A 273 -12.91 3.28 6.87
CA ALA A 273 -12.86 2.24 7.90
C ALA A 273 -13.69 1.02 7.49
N ALA A 274 -14.90 1.23 6.96
CA ALA A 274 -15.71 0.18 6.36
C ALA A 274 -14.99 -0.47 5.16
N GLY A 275 -14.35 0.33 4.31
CA GLY A 275 -13.53 -0.18 3.20
C GLY A 275 -12.39 -1.07 3.68
N ALA A 276 -11.70 -0.70 4.77
CA ALA A 276 -10.64 -1.51 5.36
C ALA A 276 -11.18 -2.82 5.97
N ILE A 277 -12.29 -2.75 6.71
CA ILE A 277 -12.90 -3.90 7.38
C ILE A 277 -13.50 -4.87 6.38
N ILE A 278 -14.30 -4.38 5.42
CA ILE A 278 -14.89 -5.20 4.36
C ILE A 278 -13.74 -5.75 3.49
N GLY A 279 -12.80 -4.88 3.11
CA GLY A 279 -11.53 -5.14 2.41
C GLY A 279 -10.77 -6.34 2.93
N GLY A 280 -10.15 -6.16 4.08
CA GLY A 280 -9.37 -7.19 4.73
C GLY A 280 -10.26 -8.35 5.18
N GLY A 281 -11.42 -8.08 5.76
CA GLY A 281 -12.32 -9.09 6.31
C GLY A 281 -12.81 -10.11 5.28
N LEU A 282 -13.13 -9.67 4.05
CA LEU A 282 -13.56 -10.60 3.00
C LEU A 282 -12.42 -11.54 2.59
N ILE A 283 -11.23 -10.99 2.32
CA ILE A 283 -10.06 -11.80 1.94
C ILE A 283 -9.65 -12.73 3.09
N TRP A 284 -9.68 -12.23 4.32
CA TRP A 284 -9.40 -13.04 5.52
C TRP A 284 -10.41 -14.18 5.70
N THR A 285 -11.69 -13.91 5.44
CA THR A 285 -12.74 -14.94 5.48
C THR A 285 -12.53 -15.98 4.38
N LEU A 286 -12.18 -15.57 3.16
CA LEU A 286 -11.85 -16.49 2.07
C LEU A 286 -10.62 -17.34 2.40
N ARG A 287 -9.59 -16.74 2.98
CA ARG A 287 -8.39 -17.43 3.50
C ARG A 287 -8.77 -18.46 4.57
N ALA A 288 -9.53 -18.06 5.58
CA ALA A 288 -9.97 -18.94 6.67
C ALA A 288 -10.85 -20.09 6.16
N LEU A 289 -11.78 -19.82 5.24
CA LEU A 289 -12.63 -20.83 4.61
C LEU A 289 -11.81 -21.81 3.76
N TYR A 290 -10.88 -21.29 2.96
CA TYR A 290 -9.97 -22.12 2.16
C TYR A 290 -9.16 -23.05 3.06
N PHE A 291 -8.59 -22.51 4.14
CA PHE A 291 -7.83 -23.27 5.12
C PHE A 291 -8.70 -24.36 5.77
N TYR A 292 -9.91 -24.04 6.21
CA TYR A 292 -10.83 -25.00 6.82
C TYR A 292 -11.19 -26.16 5.87
N ILE A 293 -11.33 -25.88 4.57
CA ILE A 293 -11.68 -26.90 3.56
C ILE A 293 -10.47 -27.73 3.13
N ARG A 294 -9.29 -27.11 2.96
CA ARG A 294 -8.14 -27.73 2.29
C ARG A 294 -7.05 -28.20 3.24
N GLY A 295 -7.03 -27.68 4.47
CA GLY A 295 -6.04 -28.02 5.49
C GLY A 295 -4.64 -27.43 5.24
N PHE A 296 -4.48 -26.54 4.25
CA PHE A 296 -3.25 -25.80 3.99
C PHE A 296 -3.57 -24.35 3.64
N GLU A 297 -2.61 -23.45 3.86
CA GLU A 297 -2.79 -22.03 3.55
C GLU A 297 -2.75 -21.77 2.05
N GLY A 298 -3.81 -21.14 1.53
CA GLY A 298 -3.87 -20.74 0.13
C GLY A 298 -3.40 -19.31 -0.14
N MET A 299 -3.31 -18.48 0.90
CA MET A 299 -3.05 -17.05 0.77
C MET A 299 -2.43 -16.49 2.05
N GLY A 300 -1.41 -15.64 1.90
CA GLY A 300 -0.71 -15.01 3.01
C GLY A 300 -1.53 -13.89 3.66
N LEU A 301 -1.31 -13.66 4.95
CA LEU A 301 -1.92 -12.53 5.68
C LEU A 301 -1.54 -11.16 5.07
N GLY A 302 -0.42 -11.09 4.35
CA GLY A 302 -0.01 -9.90 3.60
C GLY A 302 -1.09 -9.37 2.66
N ASP A 303 -1.76 -10.25 1.92
CA ASP A 303 -2.79 -9.89 0.94
C ASP A 303 -4.02 -9.28 1.62
N VAL A 304 -4.42 -9.83 2.77
CA VAL A 304 -5.47 -9.30 3.64
C VAL A 304 -5.15 -7.86 4.06
N LYS A 305 -3.91 -7.63 4.50
CA LYS A 305 -3.47 -6.31 4.96
C LYS A 305 -3.42 -5.30 3.82
N MET A 306 -2.90 -5.72 2.68
CA MET A 306 -2.86 -4.89 1.49
C MET A 306 -4.27 -4.50 1.06
N MET A 307 -5.22 -5.44 1.10
CA MET A 307 -6.62 -5.16 0.79
C MET A 307 -7.27 -4.19 1.78
N ALA A 308 -6.92 -4.27 3.06
CA ALA A 308 -7.37 -3.29 4.06
C ALA A 308 -6.82 -1.89 3.77
N VAL A 309 -5.54 -1.76 3.40
CA VAL A 309 -4.91 -0.48 3.00
C VAL A 309 -5.56 0.10 1.73
N ILE A 310 -5.85 -0.76 0.75
CA ILE A 310 -6.51 -0.36 -0.50
C ILE A 310 -7.94 0.10 -0.22
N GLY A 311 -8.72 -0.67 0.55
CA GLY A 311 -10.09 -0.32 0.92
C GLY A 311 -10.17 0.95 1.79
N ALA A 312 -9.18 1.15 2.66
CA ALA A 312 -9.02 2.37 3.44
C ALA A 312 -8.84 3.62 2.57
N PHE A 313 -8.09 3.51 1.47
CA PHE A 313 -7.78 4.64 0.59
C PHE A 313 -8.83 4.83 -0.51
N LEU A 314 -9.24 3.78 -1.21
CA LEU A 314 -10.16 3.88 -2.36
C LEU A 314 -11.64 3.75 -1.96
N GLY A 315 -11.93 3.48 -0.69
CA GLY A 315 -13.27 3.20 -0.20
C GLY A 315 -13.72 1.77 -0.47
N TRP A 316 -14.86 1.41 0.13
CA TRP A 316 -15.40 0.04 0.08
C TRP A 316 -15.96 -0.34 -1.31
N GLN A 317 -16.44 0.60 -2.12
CA GLN A 317 -16.97 0.28 -3.46
C GLN A 317 -15.86 -0.21 -4.40
N SER A 318 -14.74 0.51 -4.39
CA SER A 318 -13.57 0.23 -5.25
C SER A 318 -12.95 -1.13 -4.95
N MET A 319 -13.10 -1.61 -3.71
CA MET A 319 -12.61 -2.92 -3.25
C MET A 319 -13.05 -4.06 -4.18
N PHE A 320 -14.34 -4.12 -4.56
CA PHE A 320 -14.86 -5.19 -5.42
C PHE A 320 -14.22 -5.16 -6.81
N GLY A 321 -14.02 -3.96 -7.36
CA GLY A 321 -13.32 -3.78 -8.63
C GLY A 321 -11.86 -4.23 -8.55
N VAL A 322 -11.17 -3.91 -7.44
CA VAL A 322 -9.78 -4.32 -7.22
C VAL A 322 -9.66 -5.84 -7.09
N MET A 323 -10.53 -6.49 -6.32
CA MET A 323 -10.51 -7.95 -6.18
C MET A 323 -10.79 -8.66 -7.50
N LEU A 324 -11.82 -8.19 -8.23
CA LEU A 324 -12.18 -8.77 -9.51
C LEU A 324 -11.01 -8.64 -10.49
N LEU A 325 -10.49 -7.43 -10.68
CA LEU A 325 -9.39 -7.17 -11.61
C LEU A 325 -8.11 -7.89 -11.16
N GLY A 326 -7.81 -7.90 -9.85
CA GLY A 326 -6.69 -8.62 -9.27
C GLY A 326 -6.77 -10.14 -9.50
N SER A 327 -7.96 -10.74 -9.37
CA SER A 327 -8.18 -12.16 -9.66
C SER A 327 -8.02 -12.50 -11.14
N ILE A 328 -8.48 -11.61 -12.04
CA ILE A 328 -8.30 -11.76 -13.49
C ILE A 328 -6.81 -11.69 -13.84
N LEU A 329 -6.11 -10.68 -13.33
CA LEU A 329 -4.66 -10.52 -13.54
C LEU A 329 -3.87 -11.69 -12.96
N GLY A 330 -4.19 -12.11 -11.74
CA GLY A 330 -3.55 -13.24 -11.07
C GLY A 330 -3.76 -14.55 -11.80
N THR A 331 -4.97 -14.79 -12.33
CA THR A 331 -5.26 -15.97 -13.15
C THR A 331 -4.49 -15.92 -14.47
N ALA A 332 -4.48 -14.77 -15.16
CA ALA A 332 -3.78 -14.62 -16.42
C ALA A 332 -2.26 -14.83 -16.27
N ILE A 333 -1.66 -14.20 -15.26
CA ILE A 333 -0.24 -14.33 -14.93
C ILE A 333 0.07 -15.75 -14.46
N GLY A 334 -0.75 -16.31 -13.57
CA GLY A 334 -0.60 -17.65 -13.03
C GLY A 334 -0.65 -18.73 -14.11
N VAL A 335 -1.60 -18.64 -15.04
CA VAL A 335 -1.67 -19.56 -16.20
C VAL A 335 -0.46 -19.37 -17.10
N ALA A 336 -0.07 -18.13 -17.41
CA ALA A 336 1.11 -17.87 -18.25
C ALA A 336 2.41 -18.41 -17.64
N LEU A 337 2.57 -18.29 -16.31
CA LEU A 337 3.69 -18.87 -15.57
C LEU A 337 3.61 -20.39 -15.54
N ALA A 338 2.45 -20.97 -15.25
CA ALA A 338 2.26 -22.42 -15.20
C ALA A 338 2.54 -23.10 -16.54
N LEU A 339 2.22 -22.45 -17.67
CA LEU A 339 2.54 -22.95 -19.02
C LEU A 339 4.03 -22.89 -19.35
N ARG A 340 4.79 -21.99 -18.70
CA ARG A 340 6.23 -21.82 -18.93
C ARG A 340 7.09 -22.55 -17.90
N ALA A 341 6.56 -22.79 -16.71
CA ALA A 341 7.28 -23.39 -15.60
C ALA A 341 7.26 -24.92 -15.67
N ARG A 342 8.41 -25.54 -15.43
CA ARG A 342 8.51 -27.01 -15.31
C ARG A 342 7.73 -27.57 -14.10
N LYS A 343 7.46 -26.73 -13.10
CA LYS A 343 6.68 -27.08 -11.89
C LYS A 343 5.16 -27.10 -12.11
N GLY A 344 4.67 -26.71 -13.30
CA GLY A 344 3.24 -26.71 -13.64
C GLY A 344 2.40 -25.76 -12.77
N LEU A 345 1.15 -26.13 -12.49
CA LEU A 345 0.17 -25.35 -11.70
C LEU A 345 0.55 -25.11 -10.22
N LYS A 346 1.65 -25.71 -9.74
CA LYS A 346 2.16 -25.49 -8.37
C LYS A 346 3.09 -24.28 -8.25
N THR A 347 3.19 -23.46 -9.29
CA THR A 347 4.02 -22.25 -9.27
C THR A 347 3.30 -21.19 -8.43
N PRO A 348 3.92 -20.65 -7.35
CA PRO A 348 3.30 -19.62 -6.54
C PRO A 348 3.08 -18.36 -7.38
N VAL A 349 1.88 -17.77 -7.26
CA VAL A 349 1.51 -16.53 -7.95
C VAL A 349 1.57 -15.40 -6.94
N PRO A 350 2.27 -14.28 -7.24
CA PRO A 350 2.27 -13.11 -6.37
C PRO A 350 0.91 -12.39 -6.48
N PHE A 351 -0.05 -12.80 -5.65
CA PHE A 351 -1.42 -12.27 -5.70
C PHE A 351 -1.47 -10.82 -5.22
N GLY A 352 -0.68 -10.46 -4.21
CA GLY A 352 -0.51 -9.08 -3.74
C GLY A 352 -0.07 -8.13 -4.85
N ALA A 353 0.85 -8.54 -5.72
CA ALA A 353 1.26 -7.78 -6.89
C ALA A 353 0.10 -7.52 -7.85
N CYS A 354 -0.78 -8.51 -8.02
CA CYS A 354 -1.98 -8.36 -8.84
C CYS A 354 -2.99 -7.40 -8.20
N LEU A 355 -3.19 -7.48 -6.87
CA LEU A 355 -4.05 -6.57 -6.12
C LEU A 355 -3.54 -5.12 -6.17
N GLY A 356 -2.23 -4.90 -6.01
CA GLY A 356 -1.65 -3.55 -6.08
C GLY A 356 -1.72 -2.93 -7.46
N LEU A 357 -1.47 -3.71 -8.52
CA LEU A 357 -1.67 -3.25 -9.89
C LEU A 357 -3.15 -2.92 -10.15
N ALA A 358 -4.06 -3.79 -9.69
CA ALA A 358 -5.50 -3.56 -9.79
C ALA A 358 -5.92 -2.28 -9.03
N ALA A 359 -5.36 -2.04 -7.83
CA ALA A 359 -5.61 -0.82 -7.07
C ALA A 359 -5.18 0.45 -7.81
N ILE A 360 -3.98 0.44 -8.41
CA ILE A 360 -3.50 1.56 -9.24
C ILE A 360 -4.44 1.78 -10.43
N ILE A 361 -4.86 0.72 -11.12
CA ILE A 361 -5.77 0.84 -12.28
C ILE A 361 -7.15 1.36 -11.86
N ILE A 362 -7.73 0.82 -10.78
CA ILE A 362 -9.03 1.23 -10.27
C ILE A 362 -8.98 2.68 -9.78
N MET A 363 -7.88 3.14 -9.18
CA MET A 363 -7.68 4.54 -8.79
C MET A 363 -7.83 5.50 -9.99
N PHE A 364 -7.46 5.10 -11.21
CA PHE A 364 -7.69 5.91 -12.42
C PHE A 364 -9.11 5.77 -12.99
N THR A 365 -9.76 4.64 -12.72
CA THR A 365 -11.08 4.31 -13.27
C THR A 365 -12.22 4.76 -12.35
N SER A 366 -11.95 5.10 -11.09
CA SER A 366 -12.94 5.33 -10.02
C SER A 366 -13.86 6.53 -10.20
N LYS A 367 -13.80 7.27 -11.32
CA LYS A 367 -14.98 8.07 -11.72
C LYS A 367 -16.16 7.10 -11.77
N PRO A 368 -17.28 7.34 -11.04
CA PRO A 368 -18.10 6.22 -10.61
C PRO A 368 -18.55 5.44 -11.84
N LEU A 369 -18.18 4.15 -11.88
CA LEU A 369 -18.72 3.19 -12.84
C LEU A 369 -20.26 3.25 -12.84
N ILE A 370 -20.83 3.65 -11.70
CA ILE A 370 -22.22 4.01 -11.46
C ILE A 370 -22.67 5.22 -12.30
N THR A 371 -21.90 6.31 -12.41
CA THR A 371 -22.26 7.46 -13.27
C THR A 371 -22.21 7.10 -14.74
N TRP A 372 -21.25 6.27 -15.16
CA TRP A 372 -21.21 5.74 -16.52
C TRP A 372 -22.38 4.78 -16.80
N TYR A 373 -22.71 3.87 -15.87
CA TYR A 373 -23.86 2.96 -15.98
C TYR A 373 -25.20 3.70 -15.98
N LEU A 374 -25.38 4.70 -15.10
CA LEU A 374 -26.60 5.51 -15.01
C LEU A 374 -26.77 6.47 -16.20
N ASN A 375 -25.67 6.95 -16.80
CA ASN A 375 -25.74 7.78 -18.01
C ASN A 375 -25.85 6.99 -19.30
N SER A 376 -25.39 5.73 -19.33
CA SER A 376 -25.56 4.83 -20.48
C SER A 376 -26.97 4.23 -20.58
N GLY A 377 -27.80 4.44 -19.54
CA GLY A 377 -29.22 4.08 -19.51
C GLY A 377 -30.18 5.22 -19.81
N ARG A 378 -29.70 6.36 -20.33
CA ARG A 378 -30.53 7.49 -20.77
C ARG A 378 -30.49 7.67 -22.28
#